data_AF-A0A2M8CHV5-F1
#
_entry.id   AF-A0A2M8CHV5-F1
#
_cell.length_a   1.000
_cell.length_b   1.000
_cell.length_c   1.000
_cell.angle_alpha   90.00
_cell.angle_beta   90.00
_cell.angle_gamma   90.00
#
_symmetry.space_group_name_H-M   'P 1'
#
loop_
_entity.id
_entity.type
_entity.pdbx_description
1 polymer ?
#
loop_
_entity_poly.entity_id
_entity_poly.type
_entity_poly.pdbx_seq_one_letter_code
_entity_poly.pdbx_strand_id
1 'polypeptide(L)'
;ANDGGTVSWTSSLIREWVEGLRTFTLWDDVYLISGTSSGIRADGQTWQRVTLTPLRKELGCRHFVSGTLEITPGERPIRILDYGTGECDNIATLLVNGVVYTIYLP
;
A
#
# COMPACT_ATOMS: atom_id res chain seq x y z
N ALA A 1 11.20 17.01 23.41
CA ALA A 1 11.57 16.17 22.26
C ALA A 1 12.18 14.90 22.84
N ASN A 2 11.54 13.74 22.67
CA ASN A 2 11.87 12.54 23.46
C ASN A 2 12.71 11.52 22.69
N ASP A 3 13.70 11.98 21.91
CA ASP A 3 14.76 11.15 21.28
C ASP A 3 14.29 9.77 20.76
N GLY A 4 13.09 9.72 20.19
CA GLY A 4 12.31 8.48 20.00
C GLY A 4 12.74 7.67 18.78
N GLY A 5 13.99 7.85 18.33
CA GLY A 5 14.52 7.31 17.08
C GLY A 5 14.16 8.11 15.84
N THR A 6 14.91 7.88 14.75
CA THR A 6 14.67 8.48 13.44
C THR A 6 14.04 7.43 12.52
N VAL A 7 12.90 7.75 11.93
CA VAL A 7 12.32 6.96 10.84
C VAL A 7 12.83 7.52 9.51
N SER A 8 13.40 6.67 8.66
CA SER A 8 13.81 7.03 7.30
C SER A 8 13.24 6.05 6.29
N TRP A 9 12.91 6.52 5.10
CA TRP A 9 12.49 5.65 4.01
C TRP A 9 12.81 6.26 2.66
N THR A 10 12.99 5.38 1.67
CA THR A 10 13.17 5.72 0.26
C THR A 10 12.12 4.97 -0.54
N SER A 11 11.48 5.64 -1.50
CA SER A 11 10.44 5.05 -2.34
C SER A 11 10.67 5.39 -3.80
N SER A 12 10.52 4.38 -4.66
CA SER A 12 10.48 4.52 -6.12
C SER A 12 9.11 4.05 -6.58
N LEU A 13 8.25 4.98 -6.98
CA LEU A 13 6.86 4.71 -7.33
C LEU A 13 6.55 5.22 -8.73
N ILE A 14 5.79 4.43 -9.48
CA ILE A 14 5.15 4.81 -10.73
C ILE A 14 3.67 5.03 -10.44
N ARG A 15 3.11 6.12 -10.96
CA ARG A 15 1.68 6.41 -10.92
C ARG A 15 1.20 6.59 -12.35
N GLU A 16 0.32 5.72 -12.79
CA GLU A 16 -0.31 5.76 -14.10
C GLU A 16 -1.75 6.25 -13.95
N TRP A 17 -2.12 7.29 -14.70
CA TRP A 17 -3.49 7.81 -14.72
C TRP A 17 -4.30 7.04 -15.77
N VAL A 18 -5.27 6.25 -15.35
CA VAL A 18 -5.99 5.31 -16.23
C VAL A 18 -7.43 5.74 -16.54
N GLU A 19 -8.07 6.55 -15.69
CA GLU A 19 -9.44 7.06 -15.90
C GLU A 19 -9.56 8.50 -15.37
N GLY A 20 -10.44 9.32 -15.96
CA GLY A 20 -10.71 10.71 -15.52
C GLY A 20 -9.89 11.81 -16.21
N LEU A 21 -8.88 11.46 -17.04
CA LEU A 21 -8.02 12.42 -17.77
C LEU A 21 -8.76 13.52 -18.56
N ARG A 22 -9.99 13.25 -19.00
CA ARG A 22 -10.78 14.14 -19.87
C ARG A 22 -11.86 14.93 -19.13
N THR A 23 -11.96 14.77 -17.82
CA THR A 23 -12.94 15.49 -16.99
C THR A 23 -12.22 16.53 -16.13
N PHE A 24 -12.95 17.57 -15.73
CA PHE A 24 -12.45 18.57 -14.76
C PHE A 24 -12.69 18.14 -13.32
N THR A 25 -13.47 17.07 -13.13
CA THR A 25 -13.70 16.48 -11.82
C THR A 25 -12.46 15.66 -11.48
N LEU A 26 -11.98 15.77 -10.24
CA LEU A 26 -10.82 14.99 -9.78
C LEU A 26 -11.27 13.70 -9.07
N TRP A 27 -12.52 13.65 -8.61
CA TRP A 27 -13.03 12.55 -7.80
C TRP A 27 -13.33 11.28 -8.62
N ASP A 28 -13.47 11.41 -9.94
CA ASP A 28 -13.58 10.31 -10.90
C ASP A 28 -12.22 9.83 -11.42
N ASP A 29 -11.11 10.44 -11.00
CA ASP A 29 -9.79 10.02 -11.41
C ASP A 29 -9.40 8.68 -10.79
N VAL A 30 -8.79 7.84 -11.62
CA VAL A 30 -8.23 6.56 -11.19
C VAL A 30 -6.77 6.45 -11.57
N TYR A 31 -5.97 6.03 -10.59
CA TYR A 31 -4.55 5.78 -10.75
C TYR A 31 -4.20 4.32 -10.44
N LEU A 32 -3.27 3.77 -11.21
CA LEU A 32 -2.54 2.56 -10.85
C LEU A 32 -1.19 2.95 -10.26
N ILE A 33 -0.91 2.47 -9.05
CA ILE A 33 0.33 2.78 -8.33
C ILE A 33 1.14 1.50 -8.17
N SER A 34 2.39 1.52 -8.61
CA SER A 34 3.32 0.41 -8.47
C SER A 34 4.70 0.89 -8.06
N GLY A 35 5.53 -0.03 -7.57
CA GLY A 35 6.91 0.24 -7.23
C GLY A 35 7.34 -0.37 -5.91
N THR A 36 8.43 0.16 -5.38
CA THR A 36 9.12 -0.37 -4.21
C THR A 36 9.40 0.73 -3.19
N SER A 37 9.50 0.35 -1.93
CA SER A 37 10.12 1.21 -0.94
C SER A 37 10.80 0.40 0.14
N SER A 38 11.73 1.05 0.81
CA SER A 38 12.41 0.49 1.97
C SER A 38 12.69 1.58 2.98
N GLY A 39 12.91 1.19 4.23
CA GLY A 39 13.19 2.16 5.28
C GLY A 39 13.67 1.54 6.57
N ILE A 40 14.00 2.42 7.51
CA ILE A 40 14.43 2.13 8.88
C ILE A 40 13.37 2.71 9.81
N ARG A 41 12.89 1.87 10.74
CA ARG A 41 11.93 2.25 11.78
C ARG A 41 12.67 2.95 12.92
N ALA A 42 11.91 3.58 13.80
CA ALA A 42 12.43 4.29 14.97
C ALA A 42 13.28 3.40 15.90
N ASP A 43 12.99 2.10 15.95
CA ASP A 43 13.74 1.09 16.70
C ASP A 43 14.94 0.50 15.93
N GLY A 44 15.29 1.06 14.76
CA GLY A 44 16.38 0.61 13.91
C GLY A 44 16.04 -0.57 13.00
N GLN A 45 14.86 -1.20 13.12
CA GLN A 45 14.50 -2.32 12.26
C GLN A 45 14.22 -1.85 10.82
N THR A 46 14.76 -2.57 9.84
CA THR A 46 14.49 -2.29 8.44
C THR A 46 13.15 -2.87 8.00
N TRP A 47 12.62 -2.35 6.90
CA TRP A 47 11.49 -2.94 6.21
C TRP A 47 11.60 -2.66 4.71
N GLN A 48 10.99 -3.52 3.91
CA GLN A 48 10.83 -3.35 2.48
C GLN A 48 9.38 -3.60 2.11
N ARG A 49 8.91 -2.95 1.05
CA ARG A 49 7.66 -3.28 0.37
C ARG A 49 7.89 -3.29 -1.13
N VAL A 50 7.21 -4.21 -1.82
CA VAL A 50 7.12 -4.26 -3.26
C VAL A 50 5.66 -4.44 -3.66
N THR A 51 5.26 -3.78 -4.74
CA THR A 51 3.94 -3.97 -5.32
C THR A 51 3.96 -5.23 -6.18
N LEU A 52 3.11 -6.21 -5.88
CA LEU A 52 2.99 -7.44 -6.67
C LEU A 52 1.99 -7.25 -7.81
N THR A 53 0.84 -6.64 -7.51
CA THR A 53 -0.13 -6.17 -8.50
C THR A 53 -0.41 -4.69 -8.27
N PRO A 54 -0.48 -3.86 -9.32
CA PRO A 54 -0.65 -2.42 -9.17
C PRO A 54 -1.85 -2.06 -8.28
N LEU A 55 -1.64 -1.13 -7.36
CA LEU A 55 -2.68 -0.65 -6.48
C LEU A 55 -3.61 0.29 -7.24
N ARG A 56 -4.89 -0.05 -7.32
CA ARG A 56 -5.90 0.81 -7.92
C ARG A 56 -6.37 1.83 -6.90
N LYS A 57 -6.08 3.10 -7.16
CA LYS A 57 -6.53 4.24 -6.38
C LYS A 57 -7.56 5.03 -7.14
N GLU A 58 -8.81 4.91 -6.72
CA GLU A 58 -9.88 5.81 -7.14
C GLU A 58 -9.88 7.00 -6.19
N LEU A 59 -9.78 8.22 -6.71
CA LEU A 59 -9.68 9.42 -5.87
C LEU A 59 -10.96 9.66 -5.06
N GLY A 60 -12.13 9.27 -5.59
CA GLY A 60 -13.41 9.25 -4.88
C GLY A 60 -13.50 8.25 -3.73
N CYS A 61 -12.59 7.26 -3.66
CA CYS A 61 -12.54 6.30 -2.58
C CYS A 61 -11.47 6.68 -1.54
N ARG A 62 -11.71 6.43 -0.26
CA ARG A 62 -10.71 6.69 0.78
C ARG A 62 -9.53 5.71 0.69
N HIS A 63 -9.81 4.44 0.49
CA HIS A 63 -8.82 3.36 0.46
C HIS A 63 -8.40 3.02 -0.99
N PHE A 64 -7.48 2.07 -1.14
CA PHE A 64 -7.27 1.41 -2.44
C PHE A 64 -8.37 0.37 -2.59
N VAL A 65 -8.89 0.23 -3.81
CA VAL A 65 -10.01 -0.69 -4.10
C VAL A 65 -9.53 -2.07 -4.56
N SER A 66 -8.29 -2.16 -5.03
CA SER A 66 -7.66 -3.42 -5.41
C SER A 66 -6.14 -3.32 -5.50
N GLY A 67 -5.50 -4.47 -5.61
CA GLY A 67 -4.05 -4.62 -5.75
C GLY A 67 -3.39 -5.24 -4.52
N THR A 68 -2.14 -5.65 -4.68
CA THR A 68 -1.43 -6.43 -3.66
C THR A 68 -0.02 -5.90 -3.40
N LEU A 69 0.35 -5.85 -2.13
CA LEU A 69 1.68 -5.50 -1.66
C LEU A 69 2.32 -6.70 -0.96
N GLU A 70 3.59 -6.94 -1.23
CA GLU A 70 4.44 -7.76 -0.38
C GLU A 70 5.23 -6.84 0.56
N ILE A 71 5.22 -7.17 1.85
CA ILE A 71 5.91 -6.42 2.90
C ILE A 71 6.84 -7.37 3.64
N THR A 72 8.11 -6.99 3.70
CA THR A 72 9.18 -7.73 4.38
C THR A 72 9.67 -6.90 5.57
N PRO A 73 9.26 -7.21 6.81
CA PRO A 73 9.64 -6.45 7.99
C PRO A 73 10.98 -6.96 8.57
N GLY A 74 12.08 -6.54 7.97
CA GLY A 74 13.42 -7.00 8.35
C GLY A 74 13.56 -8.49 8.06
N GLU A 75 13.98 -9.27 9.07
CA GLU A 75 14.10 -10.74 8.97
C GLU A 75 12.82 -11.49 9.35
N ARG A 76 11.72 -10.77 9.61
CA ARG A 76 10.44 -11.39 9.99
C ARG A 76 9.72 -11.93 8.75
N PRO A 77 8.74 -12.82 8.94
CA PRO A 77 7.98 -13.38 7.82
C PRO A 77 7.36 -12.32 6.92
N ILE A 78 7.39 -12.63 5.63
CA ILE A 78 6.75 -11.87 4.57
C ILE A 78 5.25 -11.80 4.83
N ARG A 79 4.67 -10.65 4.50
CA ARG A 79 3.24 -10.38 4.61
C ARG A 79 2.73 -9.94 3.25
N ILE A 80 1.66 -10.56 2.77
CA ILE A 80 0.97 -10.11 1.56
C ILE A 80 -0.29 -9.37 2.01
N LEU A 81 -0.39 -8.10 1.65
CA LEU A 81 -1.57 -7.27 1.88
C LEU A 81 -2.33 -7.15 0.57
N ASP A 82 -3.59 -7.57 0.57
CA ASP A 82 -4.50 -7.54 -0.58
C ASP A 82 -5.70 -6.62 -0.27
N TYR A 83 -5.91 -5.62 -1.12
CA TYR A 83 -6.99 -4.63 -0.99
C TYR A 83 -8.32 -5.11 -1.60
N GLY A 84 -8.39 -6.33 -2.13
CA GLY A 84 -9.59 -6.89 -2.72
C GLY A 84 -9.70 -6.65 -4.23
N THR A 85 -10.93 -6.71 -4.73
CA THR A 85 -11.21 -6.85 -6.16
C THR A 85 -11.90 -5.65 -6.81
N GLY A 86 -12.06 -4.53 -6.10
CA GLY A 86 -12.62 -3.29 -6.66
C GLY A 86 -13.68 -2.60 -5.81
N GLU A 87 -14.08 -3.16 -4.67
CA GLU A 87 -15.05 -2.50 -3.78
C GLU A 87 -14.40 -1.33 -3.04
N CYS A 88 -15.12 -0.21 -2.96
CA CYS A 88 -14.71 0.92 -2.12
C CYS A 88 -15.18 0.69 -0.68
N ASP A 89 -14.44 -0.14 0.05
CA ASP A 89 -14.65 -0.39 1.48
C ASP A 89 -13.36 -0.15 2.28
N ASN A 90 -13.41 -0.47 3.58
CA ASN A 90 -12.25 -0.41 4.46
C ASN A 90 -11.71 -1.80 4.80
N ILE A 91 -11.97 -2.82 3.98
CA ILE A 91 -11.59 -4.20 4.24
C ILE A 91 -10.38 -4.56 3.39
N ALA A 92 -9.40 -5.21 4.00
CA ALA A 92 -8.28 -5.81 3.30
C ALA A 92 -7.96 -7.18 3.91
N THR A 93 -7.21 -8.01 3.20
CA THR A 93 -6.70 -9.27 3.74
C THR A 93 -5.18 -9.24 3.88
N LEU A 94 -4.69 -9.76 4.99
CA LEU A 94 -3.27 -9.89 5.28
C LEU A 94 -2.92 -11.37 5.38
N LEU A 95 -2.11 -11.87 4.47
CA LEU A 95 -1.56 -13.22 4.51
C LEU A 95 -0.19 -13.20 5.21
N VAL A 96 -0.04 -13.99 6.28
CA VAL A 96 1.23 -14.18 6.99
C VAL A 96 1.40 -15.66 7.28
N ASN A 97 2.51 -16.28 6.84
CA ASN A 97 2.80 -17.70 7.07
C ASN A 97 1.65 -18.65 6.66
N GLY A 98 0.96 -18.36 5.55
CA GLY A 98 -0.16 -19.19 5.08
C GLY A 98 -1.50 -18.93 5.78
N VAL A 99 -1.54 -18.05 6.81
CA VAL A 99 -2.78 -17.68 7.51
C VAL A 99 -3.27 -16.34 7.02
N VAL A 100 -4.55 -16.27 6.65
CA VAL A 100 -5.22 -15.06 6.17
C VAL A 100 -5.95 -14.38 7.33
N TYR A 101 -5.71 -13.09 7.49
CA TYR A 101 -6.39 -12.22 8.46
C TYR A 101 -7.17 -11.15 7.72
N THR A 102 -8.47 -11.04 7.97
CA THR A 102 -9.24 -9.86 7.55
C THR A 102 -8.92 -8.70 8.46
N ILE A 103 -8.55 -7.55 7.87
CA ILE A 103 -8.22 -6.33 8.59
C ILE A 103 -9.12 -5.19 8.14
N TYR A 104 -9.37 -4.25 9.04
CA TYR A 104 -10.12 -3.03 8.76
C TYR A 104 -9.16 -1.83 8.75
N LEU A 105 -9.19 -1.10 7.65
CA LEU A 105 -8.38 0.09 7.41
C LEU A 105 -8.95 1.28 8.20
N PRO A 106 -8.08 2.19 8.68
CA PRO A 106 -8.46 3.31 9.55
C PRO A 106 -9.10 4.49 8.81
#